data_AF-A0A8T4QTR0-F1
#
_entry.id   AF-A0A8T4QTR0-F1
#
_cell.length_a   1.000
_cell.length_b   1.000
_cell.length_c   1.000
_cell.angle_alpha   90.00
_cell.angle_beta   90.00
_cell.angle_gamma   90.00
#
_symmetry.space_group_name_H-M   'P 1'
#
loop_
_entity.id
_entity.type
_entity.pdbx_description
1 polymer ?
#
loop_
_entity_poly.entity_id
_entity_poly.type
_entity_poly.pdbx_seq_one_letter_code
_entity_poly.pdbx_strand_id
1 'polypeptide(L)'
;MDALIQVVELLAQIEQDMSVPKNIRSKVKSAASLLQIEQDMAIKIDKSLQELDEIAEDTNTPSYTRTQIWNIVSLLEARKV
;
A
#
# COMPACT_ATOMS: atom_id res chain seq x y z
N MET A 1 15.63 5.04 -9.99
CA MET A 1 14.18 5.26 -9.78
C MET A 1 13.96 5.16 -8.29
N ASP A 2 13.37 6.18 -7.66
CA ASP A 2 13.17 6.22 -6.22
C ASP A 2 12.25 5.07 -5.78
N ALA A 3 12.65 4.31 -4.76
CA ALA A 3 11.90 3.13 -4.31
C ALA A 3 10.50 3.50 -3.79
N LEU A 4 10.33 4.72 -3.26
CA LEU A 4 9.02 5.19 -2.80
C LEU A 4 8.07 5.44 -3.97
N ILE A 5 8.59 5.97 -5.08
CA ILE A 5 7.83 6.15 -6.32
C ILE A 5 7.34 4.80 -6.83
N GLN A 6 8.23 3.79 -6.81
CA GLN A 6 7.85 2.43 -7.19
C GLN A 6 6.71 1.88 -6.31
N VAL A 7 6.76 2.09 -4.99
CA VAL A 7 5.67 1.66 -4.10
C VAL A 7 4.35 2.36 -4.45
N VAL A 8 4.38 3.67 -4.67
CA VAL A 8 3.19 4.44 -5.05
C VAL A 8 2.61 3.95 -6.38
N GLU A 9 3.46 3.63 -7.36
CA GLU A 9 3.04 3.06 -8.65
C GLU A 9 2.39 1.68 -8.49
N LEU A 10 2.97 0.80 -7.65
CA LEU A 10 2.39 -0.51 -7.37
C LEU A 10 1.02 -0.40 -6.68
N LEU A 11 0.86 0.52 -5.73
CA LEU A 11 -0.42 0.79 -5.09
C LEU A 11 -1.44 1.35 -6.10
N ALA A 12 -1.03 2.24 -7.00
CA ALA A 12 -1.90 2.78 -8.04
C ALA A 12 -2.39 1.68 -9.01
N GLN A 13 -1.56 0.68 -9.33
CA GLN A 13 -1.98 -0.47 -10.15
C GLN A 13 -3.10 -1.26 -9.47
N ILE A 14 -3.01 -1.50 -8.16
CA ILE A 14 -4.06 -2.20 -7.40
C ILE A 14 -5.33 -1.34 -7.31
N GLU A 15 -5.20 -0.03 -7.17
CA GLU A 15 -6.34 0.91 -7.11
C GLU A 15 -7.17 0.92 -8.40
N GLN A 16 -6.51 0.72 -9.55
CA GLN A 16 -7.13 0.69 -10.87
C GLN A 16 -7.65 -0.69 -11.27
N ASP A 17 -7.31 -1.75 -10.53
CA ASP A 17 -7.73 -3.11 -10.83
C ASP A 17 -9.22 -3.31 -10.49
N MET A 18 -10.06 -3.40 -11.52
CA MET A 18 -11.51 -3.58 -11.37
C MET A 18 -11.92 -4.95 -10.79
N SER A 19 -11.00 -5.92 -10.74
CA SER A 19 -11.23 -7.22 -10.09
C SER A 19 -11.11 -7.14 -8.56
N VAL A 20 -10.49 -6.09 -8.04
CA VAL A 20 -10.31 -5.87 -6.60
C VAL A 20 -11.54 -5.17 -6.01
N PRO A 21 -12.10 -5.60 -4.88
CA PRO A 21 -13.28 -4.97 -4.27
C PRO A 21 -13.07 -3.47 -3.94
N LYS A 22 -14.15 -2.67 -4.06
CA LYS A 22 -14.10 -1.21 -3.89
C LYS A 22 -13.52 -0.78 -2.54
N ASN A 23 -13.85 -1.47 -1.44
CA ASN A 23 -13.31 -1.21 -0.11
C ASN A 23 -11.78 -1.32 -0.08
N ILE A 24 -11.24 -2.38 -0.69
CA ILE A 24 -9.79 -2.60 -0.78
C ILE A 24 -9.14 -1.50 -1.62
N ARG A 25 -9.68 -1.19 -2.81
CA ARG A 25 -9.13 -0.12 -3.66
C ARG A 25 -9.14 1.24 -2.95
N SER A 26 -10.19 1.54 -2.18
CA SER A 26 -10.26 2.77 -1.37
C SER A 26 -9.18 2.82 -0.29
N LYS A 27 -8.91 1.72 0.41
CA LYS A 27 -7.81 1.64 1.41
C LYS A 27 -6.44 1.75 0.76
N VAL A 28 -6.23 1.08 -0.37
CA VAL A 28 -4.98 1.17 -1.16
C VAL A 28 -4.71 2.60 -1.60
N LYS A 29 -5.74 3.33 -2.04
CA LYS A 29 -5.64 4.76 -2.37
C LYS A 29 -5.27 5.61 -1.16
N SER A 30 -5.81 5.30 0.01
CA SER A 30 -5.46 5.94 1.28
C SER A 30 -3.97 5.75 1.59
N ALA A 31 -3.48 4.51 1.56
CA ALA A 31 -2.08 4.17 1.75
C ALA A 31 -1.16 4.90 0.76
N ALA A 32 -1.51 4.93 -0.52
CA ALA A 32 -0.74 5.66 -1.53
C ALA A 32 -0.69 7.18 -1.25
N SER A 33 -1.80 7.75 -0.77
CA SER A 33 -1.87 9.17 -0.42
C SER A 33 -1.04 9.49 0.83
N LEU A 34 -1.02 8.60 1.82
CA LEU A 34 -0.21 8.73 3.03
C LEU A 34 1.30 8.78 2.74
N LEU A 35 1.77 8.10 1.69
CA LEU A 35 3.17 8.17 1.26
C LEU A 35 3.53 9.50 0.59
N GLN A 36 2.54 10.29 0.16
CA GLN A 36 2.73 11.55 -0.57
C GLN A 36 2.54 12.81 0.29
N ILE A 37 2.02 12.69 1.51
CA ILE A 37 1.82 13.85 2.40
C ILE A 37 3.16 14.49 2.78
N GLU A 38 3.18 15.78 3.09
CA GLU A 38 4.36 16.46 3.61
C GLU A 38 4.49 16.20 5.13
N GLN A 39 5.18 15.11 5.47
CA GLN A 39 5.44 14.67 6.85
C GLN A 39 6.83 13.99 6.93
N ASP A 40 7.26 13.60 8.12
CA ASP A 40 8.43 12.75 8.31
C ASP A 40 8.26 11.39 7.60
N MET A 41 9.32 10.90 6.96
CA MET A 41 9.31 9.66 6.17
C MET A 41 8.91 8.45 7.03
N ALA A 42 9.43 8.33 8.26
CA ALA A 42 9.10 7.22 9.15
C ALA A 42 7.61 7.22 9.49
N ILE A 43 7.03 8.39 9.75
CA ILE A 43 5.62 8.51 10.09
C ILE A 43 4.72 8.16 8.89
N LYS A 44 5.09 8.56 7.67
CA LYS A 44 4.35 8.19 6.45
C LYS A 44 4.36 6.70 6.23
N ILE A 45 5.54 6.09 6.36
CA ILE A 45 5.73 4.65 6.20
C ILE A 45 4.88 3.90 7.24
N ASP A 46 4.94 4.28 8.51
CA ASP A 46 4.19 3.63 9.58
C ASP A 46 2.68 3.69 9.36
N LYS A 47 2.14 4.86 9.02
CA LYS A 47 0.72 5.00 8.72
C LYS A 47 0.30 4.17 7.51
N SER A 48 1.14 4.11 6.48
CA SER A 48 0.84 3.36 5.27
C SER A 48 0.90 1.85 5.51
N LEU A 49 1.88 1.38 6.30
CA LEU A 49 1.97 -0.02 6.71
C LEU A 49 0.72 -0.45 7.48
N GLN A 50 0.26 0.36 8.43
CA GLN A 50 -0.96 0.08 9.19
C GLN A 50 -2.18 -0.14 8.28
N GLU A 51 -2.38 0.71 7.27
CA GLU A 51 -3.48 0.54 6.30
C GLU A 51 -3.33 -0.73 5.44
N LEU A 52 -2.09 -1.07 5.07
CA LEU A 52 -1.78 -2.24 4.25
C LEU A 52 -1.96 -3.55 5.03
N ASP A 53 -1.64 -3.56 6.32
CA ASP A 53 -1.89 -4.70 7.21
C ASP A 53 -3.39 -4.98 7.32
N GLU A 54 -4.22 -3.94 7.49
CA GLU A 54 -5.67 -4.11 7.49
C GLU A 54 -6.22 -4.66 6.16
N ILE A 55 -5.61 -4.32 5.03
CA ILE A 55 -5.96 -4.89 3.72
C ILE A 55 -5.55 -6.36 3.64
N ALA A 56 -4.38 -6.71 4.17
CA ALA A 56 -3.87 -8.08 4.15
C ALA A 56 -4.74 -9.04 4.99
N GLU A 57 -5.32 -8.53 6.08
CA GLU A 57 -6.23 -9.26 6.98
C GLU A 57 -7.69 -9.32 6.47
N ASP A 58 -8.09 -8.47 5.51
CA ASP A 58 -9.46 -8.45 4.98
C ASP A 58 -9.78 -9.74 4.20
N THR A 59 -10.87 -10.40 4.59
CA THR A 59 -11.32 -11.68 4.02
C THR A 59 -11.73 -11.55 2.55
N ASN A 60 -12.12 -10.35 2.10
CA ASN A 60 -12.51 -10.06 0.73
C ASN A 60 -11.31 -9.74 -0.18
N THR A 61 -10.09 -9.60 0.36
CA THR A 61 -8.91 -9.32 -0.45
C THR A 61 -8.56 -10.52 -1.34
N PRO A 62 -8.50 -10.37 -2.68
CA PRO A 62 -8.10 -11.46 -3.57
C PRO A 62 -6.68 -11.96 -3.29
N SER A 63 -6.42 -13.25 -3.52
CA SER A 63 -5.12 -13.85 -3.23
C SER A 63 -3.95 -13.17 -3.96
N TYR A 64 -4.15 -12.81 -5.23
CA TYR A 64 -3.15 -12.07 -6.01
C TYR A 64 -2.85 -10.71 -5.40
N THR A 65 -3.89 -9.97 -5.01
CA THR A 65 -3.75 -8.66 -4.35
C THR A 65 -3.01 -8.80 -3.02
N ARG A 66 -3.27 -9.83 -2.20
CA ARG A 66 -2.51 -10.08 -0.96
C ARG A 66 -1.02 -10.25 -1.23
N THR A 67 -0.64 -11.00 -2.27
CA THR A 67 0.77 -11.15 -2.64
C THR A 67 1.40 -9.82 -3.06
N GLN A 68 0.67 -8.98 -3.81
CA GLN A 68 1.15 -7.64 -4.16
C GLN A 68 1.33 -6.75 -2.92
N ILE A 69 0.35 -6.76 -2.00
CA ILE A 69 0.40 -6.01 -0.75
C ILE A 69 1.58 -6.46 0.11
N TRP A 70 1.80 -7.78 0.24
CA TRP A 70 2.94 -8.33 0.98
C TRP A 70 4.28 -7.83 0.43
N ASN A 71 4.45 -7.83 -0.90
CA ASN A 71 5.65 -7.30 -1.54
C ASN A 71 5.83 -5.80 -1.26
N ILE A 72 4.74 -5.02 -1.30
CA ILE A 72 4.77 -3.58 -1.00
C ILE A 72 5.16 -3.32 0.46
N VAL A 73 4.59 -4.07 1.40
CA VAL A 73 4.92 -4.01 2.83
C VAL A 73 6.41 -4.27 3.04
N SER A 74 6.96 -5.33 2.45
CA SER A 74 8.40 -5.64 2.55
C SER A 74 9.29 -4.50 2.00
N LEU A 75 8.87 -3.84 0.91
CA LEU A 75 9.59 -2.70 0.35
C LEU A 75 9.56 -1.48 1.28
N LEU A 76 8.43 -1.23 1.94
CA LEU A 76 8.25 -0.13 2.90
C LEU A 76 9.01 -0.37 4.20
N GLU A 77 8.97 -1.60 4.75
CA GLU A 77 9.72 -1.98 5.94
C GLU A 77 11.24 -1.82 5.73
N ALA A 78 11.75 -2.17 4.55
CA ALA A 78 13.15 -1.97 4.18
C ALA A 78 13.58 -0.49 4.08
N ARG A 79 12.66 0.46 4.28
CA ARG A 79 12.89 1.91 4.27
C ARG A 79 12.58 2.58 5.61
N LYS A 80 12.05 1.83 6.57
CA LYS A 80 11.85 2.26 7.95
C LYS A 80 13.19 2.21 8.71
N VAL A 81 14.12 3.07 8.30
CA VAL A 81 15.47 3.21 8.90
C VAL A 81 15.53 4.47 9.76
#